data_AF-A0A183ANV5-F1
#
_entry.id   AF-A0A183ANV5-F1
#
_cell.length_a   1.000
_cell.length_b   1.000
_cell.length_c   1.000
_cell.angle_alpha   90.00
_cell.angle_beta   90.00
_cell.angle_gamma   90.00
#
_symmetry.space_group_name_H-M   'P 1'
#
loop_
_entity.id
_entity.type
_entity.pdbx_description
1 polymer ?
#
loop_
_entity_poly.entity_id
_entity_poly.type
_entity_poly.pdbx_seq_one_letter_code
_entity_poly.pdbx_strand_id
1 'polypeptide(L)'
;MGTLRKFRVNEIVLLADEILRRDEWSLAIIRECLPDEDGLVRTVKVRTAAGETLRDIRRICNLEEEEAESTGNPSSGGILRVGEGGTVSHAERLVVNLLSHT
;
A
#
# COMPACT_ATOMS: atom_id res chain seq x y z
N MET A 1 3.90 6.83 -20.66
CA MET A 1 3.51 7.96 -19.77
C MET A 1 3.20 7.36 -18.42
N GLY A 2 3.94 7.72 -17.37
CA GLY A 2 3.66 7.22 -16.02
C GLY A 2 2.41 7.91 -15.47
N THR A 3 1.43 7.13 -15.02
CA THR A 3 0.19 7.65 -14.44
C THR A 3 0.48 8.29 -13.08
N LEU A 4 -0.06 9.49 -12.83
CA LEU A 4 0.09 10.19 -11.56
C LEU A 4 -0.77 9.50 -10.50
N ARG A 5 -0.18 8.57 -9.76
CA ARG A 5 -0.87 7.81 -8.72
C ARG A 5 -1.36 8.72 -7.58
N LYS A 6 -2.64 8.59 -7.21
CA LYS A 6 -3.27 9.38 -6.15
C LYS A 6 -3.40 8.51 -4.89
N PHE A 7 -2.92 9.02 -3.75
CA PHE A 7 -3.09 8.38 -2.45
C PHE A 7 -4.49 8.68 -1.88
N ARG A 8 -5.18 7.65 -1.38
CA ARG A 8 -6.50 7.77 -0.75
C ARG A 8 -6.47 7.41 0.73
N VAL A 9 -7.32 8.08 1.50
CA VAL A 9 -7.56 7.70 2.90
C VAL A 9 -8.15 6.28 2.95
N ASN A 10 -7.73 5.53 3.96
CA ASN A 10 -8.08 4.14 4.22
C ASN A 10 -7.45 3.10 3.26
N GLU A 11 -6.47 3.51 2.44
CA GLU A 11 -5.70 2.63 1.57
C GLU A 11 -4.48 2.04 2.31
N ILE A 12 -4.16 0.77 2.04
CA ILE A 12 -3.00 0.07 2.60
C ILE A 12 -1.80 0.32 1.69
N VAL A 13 -0.70 0.75 2.30
CA VAL A 13 0.54 1.11 1.63
C VAL A 13 1.74 0.55 2.37
N LEU A 14 2.85 0.38 1.66
CA LEU A 14 4.16 0.06 2.23
C LEU A 14 4.94 1.34 2.49
N LEU A 15 5.54 1.44 3.67
CA LEU A 15 6.44 2.52 4.06
C LEU A 15 7.87 2.10 3.76
N ALA A 16 8.45 2.77 2.77
CA ALA A 16 9.84 2.60 2.40
C ALA A 16 10.74 3.18 3.48
N ASP A 17 11.56 2.31 4.06
CA ASP A 17 12.62 2.67 4.97
C ASP A 17 13.97 2.36 4.32
N GLU A 18 14.92 3.28 4.42
CA GLU A 18 16.26 3.12 3.80
C GLU A 18 17.16 2.19 4.61
N ILE A 19 16.84 1.99 5.89
CA ILE A 19 17.60 1.14 6.80
C ILE A 19 17.14 -0.32 6.66
N LEU A 20 15.87 -0.53 6.32
CA LEU A 20 15.25 -1.84 6.21
C LEU A 20 15.31 -2.38 4.78
N ARG A 21 15.40 -3.71 4.63
CA ARG A 21 15.23 -4.33 3.30
C ARG A 21 13.81 -4.10 2.80
N ARG A 22 13.63 -4.18 1.48
CA ARG A 22 12.33 -4.00 0.84
C ARG A 22 11.24 -4.96 1.36
N ASP A 23 11.64 -6.16 1.78
CA ASP A 23 10.77 -7.16 2.38
C ASP A 23 10.36 -6.82 3.83
N GLU A 24 11.12 -5.95 4.48
CA GLU A 24 10.94 -5.51 5.86
C GLU A 24 10.26 -4.12 5.95
N TRP A 25 9.82 -3.57 4.82
CA TRP A 25 9.09 -2.31 4.79
C TRP A 25 7.77 -2.43 5.55
N SER A 26 7.50 -1.44 6.42
CA SER A 26 6.35 -1.48 7.30
C SER A 26 5.05 -1.22 6.54
N LEU A 27 4.03 -2.03 6.80
CA LEU A 27 2.68 -1.80 6.29
C LEU A 27 1.99 -0.70 7.09
N ALA A 28 1.25 0.15 6.39
CA ALA A 28 0.49 1.23 6.99
C ALA A 28 -0.81 1.51 6.25
N ILE A 29 -1.78 2.11 6.93
CA ILE A 29 -3.02 2.61 6.34
C ILE A 29 -2.96 4.13 6.30
N ILE A 30 -3.27 4.74 5.16
CA ILE A 30 -3.38 6.20 5.06
C ILE A 30 -4.58 6.67 5.88
N ARG A 31 -4.36 7.57 6.84
CA ARG A 31 -5.41 8.19 7.66
C ARG A 31 -5.81 9.56 7.15
N GLU A 32 -4.85 10.32 6.64
CA GLU A 32 -5.08 11.68 6.17
C GLU A 32 -4.04 12.08 5.12
N CYS A 33 -4.47 12.82 4.10
CA CYS A 33 -3.57 13.40 3.11
C CYS A 33 -3.39 14.89 3.41
N LEU A 34 -2.16 15.34 3.60
CA LEU A 34 -1.84 16.73 3.93
C LEU A 34 -1.36 17.46 2.66
N PRO A 35 -2.23 18.27 2.02
CA PRO A 35 -1.81 19.09 0.90
C PRO A 35 -0.92 20.24 1.39
N ASP A 36 0.05 20.60 0.56
CA ASP A 36 0.86 21.81 0.71
C ASP A 36 0.09 23.05 0.21
N GLU A 37 0.69 24.25 0.29
CA GLU A 37 0.08 25.50 -0.19
C GLU A 37 -0.29 25.44 -1.68
N ASP A 38 0.50 24.70 -2.48
CA ASP A 38 0.23 24.42 -3.89
C ASP A 38 -0.93 23.44 -4.15
N GLY A 39 -1.56 22.89 -3.10
CA GLY A 39 -2.59 21.85 -3.20
C GLY A 39 -2.04 20.44 -3.50
N LEU A 40 -0.72 20.26 -3.53
CA LEU A 40 -0.08 18.99 -3.80
C LEU A 40 0.16 18.21 -2.49
N VAL A 41 -0.31 16.96 -2.44
CA VAL A 41 -0.08 16.08 -1.28
C VAL A 41 1.37 15.62 -1.30
N ARG A 42 2.21 16.20 -0.44
CA ARG A 42 3.62 15.79 -0.24
C ARG A 42 3.78 14.90 0.98
N THR A 43 2.90 15.04 1.96
CA THR A 43 2.93 14.32 3.23
C THR A 43 1.58 13.68 3.49
N VAL A 44 1.59 12.48 4.06
CA VAL A 44 0.38 11.82 4.53
C VAL A 44 0.58 11.32 5.95
N LYS A 45 -0.52 11.28 6.70
CA LYS A 45 -0.59 10.62 8.00
C LYS A 45 -0.94 9.16 7.76
N VAL A 46 -0.12 8.27 8.29
CA VAL A 46 -0.30 6.82 8.15
C VAL A 46 -0.36 6.17 9.52
N ARG A 47 -1.18 5.13 9.65
CA ARG A 47 -1.25 4.27 10.83
C ARG A 47 -0.50 2.98 10.55
N THR A 48 0.56 2.74 11.31
CA THR A 48 1.28 1.46 11.35
C THR A 48 0.85 0.68 12.59
N ALA A 49 1.29 -0.57 12.72
CA ALA A 49 1.12 -1.36 13.94
C ALA A 49 1.73 -0.69 15.18
N ALA A 50 2.80 0.12 15.00
CA ALA A 50 3.45 0.85 16.08
C ALA A 50 2.71 2.14 16.48
N GLY A 51 1.80 2.63 15.64
CA GLY A 51 1.07 3.88 15.85
C GLY A 51 1.00 4.75 14.60
N GLU A 52 0.52 5.97 14.78
CA GLU A 52 0.38 6.95 13.69
C GLU A 52 1.65 7.76 13.51
N THR A 53 2.07 7.96 12.25
CA THR A 53 3.24 8.75 11.91
C THR A 53 3.01 9.54 10.63
N LEU A 54 3.77 10.62 10.43
CA LEU A 54 3.77 11.38 9.19
C LEU A 54 4.89 10.86 8.28
N ARG A 55 4.56 10.64 7.02
CA ARG A 55 5.53 10.20 6.00
C ARG A 55 5.34 10.98 4.72
N ASP A 56 6.47 11.33 4.12
CA ASP A 56 6.52 11.92 2.78
C ASP A 56 6.08 10.87 1.75
N ILE A 57 5.28 11.29 0.77
CA ILE A 57 4.73 10.37 -0.25
C ILE A 57 5.80 9.64 -1.05
N ARG A 58 7.03 10.17 -1.14
CA ARG A 58 8.17 9.52 -1.81
C ARG A 58 8.63 8.27 -1.06
N ARG A 59 8.28 8.16 0.22
CA ARG A 59 8.54 6.99 1.08
C ARG A 59 7.35 6.04 1.14
N ILE A 60 6.38 6.19 0.24
CA ILE A 60 5.17 5.38 0.24
C ILE A 60 5.07 4.63 -1.08
N CYS A 61 4.84 3.32 -0.99
CA CYS A 61 4.65 2.44 -2.12
C CYS A 61 3.25 1.82 -2.05
N ASN A 62 2.40 2.13 -3.02
CA ASN A 62 1.07 1.50 -3.10
C ASN A 62 1.22 0.04 -3.55
N LEU A 63 0.41 -0.81 -2.93
CA LEU A 63 0.33 -2.24 -3.25
C LEU A 63 -0.49 -2.51 -4.50
N GLU A 64 -1.53 -1.71 -4.77
CA GLU A 64 -2.47 -1.94 -5.87
C GLU A 64 -1.96 -1.33 -7.16
N GLU A 65 -1.57 -2.15 -8.14
CA GLU A 65 -1.36 -1.72 -9.54
C GLU A 65 -2.61 -1.02 -10.08
N GLU A 66 -2.45 0.23 -10.51
CA GLU A 66 -3.53 0.90 -11.25
C GLU A 66 -3.48 0.30 -12.65
N GLU A 67 -4.24 -0.78 -12.85
CA GLU A 67 -4.48 -1.32 -14.19
C GLU A 67 -5.10 -0.19 -15.01
N ALA A 68 -4.29 0.44 -15.85
CA ALA A 68 -4.77 1.40 -16.82
C ALA A 68 -5.72 0.66 -17.75
N GLU A 69 -7.01 0.77 -17.47
CA GLU A 69 -8.13 0.25 -18.25
C GLU A 69 -7.98 0.63 -19.72
N SER A 70 -7.41 -0.28 -20.51
CA SER A 70 -7.65 -0.35 -21.94
C SER A 70 -8.68 -1.45 -22.17
N THR A 71 -9.90 -1.01 -22.41
CA THR A 71 -11.02 -1.75 -22.98
C THR A 71 -10.60 -2.89 -23.93
N GLY A 72 -10.98 -4.14 -23.61
CA GLY A 72 -10.77 -5.26 -24.54
C GLY A 72 -11.09 -6.68 -24.04
N ASN A 73 -12.37 -6.95 -23.71
CA ASN A 73 -13.10 -8.24 -23.73
C ASN A 73 -12.59 -9.50 -22.96
N PRO A 74 -13.51 -10.26 -22.32
CA PRO A 74 -13.20 -11.45 -21.55
C PRO A 74 -13.11 -12.69 -22.44
N SER A 75 -11.96 -13.36 -22.50
CA SER A 75 -11.86 -14.80 -22.84
C SER A 75 -10.43 -15.32 -22.69
N SER A 76 -10.14 -16.01 -21.59
CA SER A 76 -9.66 -17.41 -21.60
C SER A 76 -9.15 -17.83 -20.23
N GLY A 77 -9.82 -18.85 -19.67
CA GLY A 77 -9.19 -19.99 -19.01
C GLY A 77 -8.27 -19.69 -17.82
N GLY A 78 -8.88 -19.60 -16.63
CA GLY A 78 -8.16 -19.83 -15.40
C GLY A 78 -7.65 -21.27 -15.31
N ILE A 79 -6.43 -21.42 -14.81
CA ILE A 79 -6.02 -22.45 -13.86
C ILE A 79 -4.79 -21.88 -13.15
N LEU A 80 -4.99 -21.42 -11.91
CA LEU A 80 -3.90 -21.17 -10.98
C LEU A 80 -3.97 -22.30 -9.96
N ARG A 81 -2.95 -23.16 -10.02
CA ARG A 81 -2.74 -24.29 -9.11
C ARG A 81 -2.84 -23.82 -7.66
N VAL A 82 -3.60 -24.56 -6.86
CA VAL A 82 -3.51 -24.52 -5.41
C VAL A 82 -2.11 -24.98 -4.99
N GLY A 83 -1.31 -24.05 -4.48
CA GLY A 83 -0.10 -24.35 -3.73
C GLY A 83 -0.42 -24.23 -2.24
N GLU A 84 -0.66 -25.37 -1.59
CA GLU A 84 -0.71 -25.45 -0.13
C GLU A 84 0.69 -25.16 0.43
N GLY A 85 0.79 -24.17 1.31
CA GLY A 85 2.04 -23.77 1.94
C GLY A 85 1.92 -22.41 2.60
N GLY A 86 1.02 -22.29 3.58
CA GLY A 86 0.82 -21.06 4.35
C GLY A 86 2.02 -20.77 5.27
N THR A 87 3.09 -20.20 4.73
CA THR A 87 3.93 -19.30 5.53
C THR A 87 3.21 -17.97 5.54
N VAL A 88 2.46 -17.67 6.60
CA VAL A 88 1.95 -16.29 6.78
C VAL A 88 3.17 -15.39 6.82
N SER A 89 3.39 -14.64 5.74
CA SER A 89 4.55 -13.76 5.66
C SER A 89 4.50 -12.78 6.83
N HIS A 90 5.64 -12.28 7.29
CA HIS A 90 5.67 -11.27 8.36
C HIS A 90 4.74 -10.07 8.03
N ALA A 91 4.67 -9.73 6.74
CA ALA A 91 3.73 -8.77 6.17
C ALA A 91 2.25 -9.14 6.40
N GLU A 92 1.86 -10.41 6.22
CA GLU A 92 0.49 -10.89 6.48
C GLU A 92 0.10 -10.78 7.96
N ARG A 93 1.04 -10.99 8.89
CA ARG A 93 0.80 -10.77 10.33
C ARG A 93 0.63 -9.30 10.68
N LEU A 94 1.32 -8.40 9.98
CA LEU A 94 1.18 -6.95 10.17
C LEU A 94 -0.17 -6.44 9.65
N VAL A 95 -0.66 -6.92 8.49
CA VAL A 95 -1.98 -6.50 7.99
C VAL A 95 -3.12 -6.94 8.91
N VAL A 96 -3.13 -8.18 9.41
CA VAL A 96 -4.18 -8.65 10.33
C VAL A 96 -4.17 -7.87 11.65
N ASN A 97 -2.99 -7.48 12.16
CA ASN A 97 -2.89 -6.67 13.37
C ASN A 97 -3.40 -5.24 13.16
N LEU A 98 -3.17 -4.67 11.97
CA LEU A 98 -3.60 -3.32 11.64
C LEU A 98 -5.13 -3.21 11.45
N LEU A 99 -5.76 -4.28 10.95
CA LEU A 99 -7.20 -4.38 10.72
C LEU A 99 -8.00 -4.79 11.97
N SER A 100 -7.37 -5.45 12.95
CA SER A 100 -8.05 -5.94 14.18
C SER A 100 -8.38 -4.85 15.21
N HIS A 101 -7.91 -3.61 15.02
CA HIS A 101 -8.15 -2.45 15.91
C HIS A 101 -8.85 -1.29 15.18
N THR A 102 -9.89 -1.59 14.40
CA THR A 102 -10.85 -0.61 13.87
C THR A 102 -12.03 -0.47 14.81
#